data_AF-Q4DS12-F1
#
_entry.id   AF-Q4DS12-F1
#
_cell.length_a   1.000
_cell.length_b   1.000
_cell.length_c   1.000
_cell.angle_alpha   90.00
_cell.angle_beta   90.00
_cell.angle_gamma   90.00
#
_symmetry.space_group_name_H-M   'P 1'
#
loop_
_entity.id
_entity.type
_entity.pdbx_description
1 polymer ?
#
loop_
_entity_poly.entity_id
_entity_poly.type
_entity_poly.pdbx_seq_one_letter_code
_entity_poly.pdbx_strand_id
1 'polypeptide(L)'
;MAILPHGFIEAIHASPLRCVLYVMGAGSSVIAQLTSVAGCSRTLLDARVPYAMAAALQMLDDRPPKMVSATVARQMAQHAYHRAVEYSNGDDDGTLVGIGSTSAVQTDRIRHGKDCAFVAAWSQRQVVEFAMELPGHLARAEQEEQVTLLLFKALAECAKVPFEISFVVEPKRLSYILPDSPLRSLLQGEIKFLVFNTYGELRADFVPYVAETSFAVKTENSWKALLFPGSFRPLHWGHTELARAAVRAMATMKGKLNSKSTDISSPSWNVPDASNVRVTYEIAVDNADKGIIDSDVELKKRVQQFLQRGARVAVTRARLFTEKALLFPGHGFIVGIDTMKRILDPKYYDNSREAMLRAMQFIREQGGYFVVAGRASGGKDAVWEDLTSIEVPAEVESMLISIRKEDFCVDVSSTMLRERSKSTC
;
A
#
# COMPACT_ATOMS: atom_id res chain seq x y z
N MET A 1 -18.29 -34.54 10.72
CA MET A 1 -17.80 -33.36 11.44
C MET A 1 -16.72 -33.79 12.41
N ALA A 2 -15.51 -33.28 12.24
CA ALA A 2 -14.45 -33.31 13.24
C ALA A 2 -14.90 -32.48 14.44
N ILE A 3 -14.98 -33.12 15.59
CA ILE A 3 -15.35 -32.47 16.85
C ILE A 3 -14.07 -31.87 17.42
N LEU A 4 -14.08 -30.57 17.73
CA LEU A 4 -12.98 -29.94 18.44
C LEU A 4 -12.76 -30.64 19.79
N PRO A 5 -11.52 -30.78 20.27
CA PRO A 5 -11.25 -31.33 21.59
C PRO A 5 -12.05 -30.60 22.66
N HIS A 6 -12.53 -31.34 23.66
CA HIS A 6 -13.27 -30.75 24.77
C HIS A 6 -12.41 -29.69 25.49
N GLY A 7 -12.99 -28.51 25.77
CA GLY A 7 -12.28 -27.42 26.43
C GLY A 7 -11.28 -26.66 25.53
N PHE A 8 -11.20 -26.96 24.23
CA PHE A 8 -10.19 -26.37 23.34
C PHE A 8 -10.36 -24.85 23.19
N ILE A 9 -11.59 -24.37 22.95
CA ILE A 9 -11.85 -22.93 22.78
C ILE A 9 -11.68 -22.20 24.12
N GLU A 10 -12.08 -22.84 25.23
CA GLU A 10 -11.84 -22.35 26.58
C GLU A 10 -10.35 -22.17 26.86
N ALA A 11 -9.51 -23.13 26.43
CA ALA A 11 -8.06 -23.02 26.55
C ALA A 11 -7.50 -21.85 25.72
N ILE A 12 -8.01 -21.61 24.51
CA ILE A 12 -7.66 -20.40 23.74
C ILE A 12 -8.04 -19.13 24.53
N HIS A 13 -9.24 -19.07 25.10
CA HIS A 13 -9.73 -17.91 25.87
C HIS A 13 -9.09 -17.76 27.26
N ALA A 14 -8.41 -18.79 27.75
CA ALA A 14 -7.58 -18.75 28.94
C ALA A 14 -6.13 -18.35 28.62
N SER A 15 -5.70 -18.46 27.35
CA SER A 15 -4.38 -18.01 26.93
C SER A 15 -4.29 -16.47 26.90
N PRO A 16 -3.08 -15.89 26.91
CA PRO A 16 -2.90 -14.45 26.76
C PRO A 16 -3.23 -13.91 25.36
N LEU A 17 -3.49 -14.77 24.36
CA LEU A 17 -3.71 -14.37 22.97
C LEU A 17 -4.82 -13.34 22.85
N ARG A 18 -4.54 -12.24 22.14
CA ARG A 18 -5.50 -11.24 21.70
C ARG A 18 -5.38 -11.09 20.19
N CYS A 19 -6.46 -11.25 19.44
CA CYS A 19 -6.40 -11.27 18.00
C CYS A 19 -7.52 -10.49 17.30
N VAL A 20 -7.21 -10.02 16.10
CA VAL A 20 -8.18 -9.58 15.10
C VAL A 20 -8.22 -10.63 14.00
N LEU A 21 -9.42 -11.02 13.57
CA LEU A 21 -9.61 -12.13 12.64
C LEU A 21 -10.40 -11.72 11.39
N TYR A 22 -9.78 -11.82 10.23
CA TYR A 22 -10.44 -11.57 8.94
C TYR A 22 -10.51 -12.82 8.09
N VAL A 23 -11.72 -13.17 7.65
CA VAL A 23 -11.99 -14.38 6.86
C VAL A 23 -12.65 -13.98 5.55
N MET A 24 -11.98 -14.24 4.43
CA MET A 24 -12.53 -14.03 3.09
C MET A 24 -12.76 -15.37 2.40
N GLY A 25 -14.03 -15.72 2.15
CA GLY A 25 -14.42 -17.02 1.62
C GLY A 25 -14.99 -17.91 2.73
N ALA A 26 -14.60 -19.18 2.71
CA ALA A 26 -14.97 -20.16 3.71
C ALA A 26 -14.20 -20.01 5.03
N GLY A 27 -14.73 -20.65 6.08
CA GLY A 27 -14.16 -20.72 7.42
C GLY A 27 -14.79 -19.79 8.43
N SER A 28 -15.79 -18.99 8.00
CA SER A 28 -16.46 -17.96 8.83
C SER A 28 -17.12 -18.53 10.09
N SER A 29 -17.45 -19.82 10.10
CA SER A 29 -18.01 -20.50 11.27
C SER A 29 -17.08 -20.46 12.49
N VAL A 30 -15.77 -20.26 12.30
CA VAL A 30 -14.80 -20.08 13.41
C VAL A 30 -15.20 -18.90 14.30
N ILE A 31 -15.75 -17.83 13.72
CA ILE A 31 -16.14 -16.63 14.46
C ILE A 31 -17.30 -16.98 15.39
N ALA A 32 -18.33 -17.64 14.86
CA ALA A 32 -19.48 -18.08 15.63
C ALA A 32 -19.06 -19.01 16.78
N GLN A 33 -18.19 -19.99 16.50
CA GLN A 33 -17.69 -20.94 17.50
C GLN A 33 -16.88 -20.26 18.61
N LEU A 34 -15.94 -19.37 18.28
CA LEU A 34 -15.21 -18.58 19.28
C LEU A 34 -16.18 -17.75 20.14
N THR A 35 -17.13 -17.06 19.51
CA THR A 35 -18.07 -16.19 20.25
C THR A 35 -19.11 -16.93 21.08
N SER A 36 -19.31 -18.23 20.81
CA SER A 36 -20.25 -19.08 21.56
C SER A 36 -19.73 -19.53 22.93
N VAL A 37 -18.42 -19.35 23.20
CA VAL A 37 -17.77 -19.76 24.45
C VAL A 37 -17.49 -18.54 25.32
N ALA A 38 -17.79 -18.66 26.62
CA ALA A 38 -17.59 -17.57 27.56
C ALA A 38 -16.11 -17.16 27.66
N GLY A 39 -15.87 -15.84 27.67
CA GLY A 39 -14.51 -15.28 27.70
C GLY A 39 -13.93 -14.93 26.34
N CYS A 40 -14.69 -15.09 25.26
CA CYS A 40 -14.28 -14.72 23.91
C CYS A 40 -13.74 -13.29 23.78
N SER A 41 -14.27 -12.33 24.54
CA SER A 41 -13.80 -10.93 24.55
C SER A 41 -12.36 -10.74 25.07
N ARG A 42 -11.78 -11.74 25.76
CA ARG A 42 -10.35 -11.72 26.14
C ARG A 42 -9.44 -12.05 24.96
N THR A 43 -9.96 -12.77 23.96
CA THR A 43 -9.20 -13.21 22.80
C THR A 43 -9.54 -12.40 21.56
N LEU A 44 -10.82 -12.29 21.21
CA LEU A 44 -11.24 -11.74 19.92
C LEU A 44 -11.54 -10.24 20.06
N LEU A 45 -10.63 -9.40 19.55
CA LEU A 45 -10.74 -7.94 19.56
C LEU A 45 -11.69 -7.42 18.47
N ASP A 46 -11.63 -8.02 17.28
CA ASP A 46 -12.50 -7.70 16.13
C ASP A 46 -12.52 -8.91 15.18
N ALA A 47 -13.63 -9.09 14.46
CA ALA A 47 -13.78 -10.13 13.46
C ALA A 47 -14.59 -9.64 12.26
N ARG A 48 -14.11 -9.88 11.04
CA ARG A 48 -14.78 -9.41 9.81
C ARG A 48 -14.74 -10.43 8.69
N VAL A 49 -15.77 -10.35 7.85
CA VAL A 49 -15.90 -11.14 6.62
C VAL A 49 -16.04 -10.18 5.42
N PRO A 50 -14.92 -9.66 4.85
CA PRO A 50 -14.97 -8.73 3.73
C PRO A 50 -15.37 -9.44 2.43
N TYR A 51 -16.67 -9.70 2.26
CA TYR A 51 -17.17 -10.55 1.18
C TYR A 51 -17.25 -9.85 -0.18
N ALA A 52 -17.59 -8.56 -0.20
CA ALA A 52 -17.60 -7.77 -1.42
C ALA A 52 -16.16 -7.46 -1.87
N MET A 53 -15.90 -7.55 -3.19
CA MET A 53 -14.60 -7.18 -3.76
C MET A 53 -14.17 -5.77 -3.33
N ALA A 54 -15.11 -4.82 -3.32
CA ALA A 54 -14.88 -3.47 -2.82
C ALA A 54 -14.34 -3.41 -1.39
N ALA A 55 -14.95 -4.19 -0.48
CA ALA A 55 -14.56 -4.24 0.92
C ALA A 55 -13.16 -4.85 1.08
N ALA A 56 -12.84 -5.89 0.31
CA ALA A 56 -11.51 -6.50 0.31
C ALA A 56 -10.45 -5.55 -0.25
N LEU A 57 -10.69 -4.91 -1.40
CA LEU A 57 -9.74 -3.94 -1.99
C LEU A 57 -9.53 -2.72 -1.10
N GLN A 58 -10.58 -2.23 -0.44
CA GLN A 58 -10.48 -1.15 0.53
C GLN A 58 -9.60 -1.58 1.71
N MET A 59 -9.88 -2.74 2.31
CA MET A 59 -9.13 -3.28 3.44
C MET A 59 -7.64 -3.45 3.13
N LEU A 60 -7.31 -3.96 1.94
CA LEU A 60 -5.92 -4.23 1.54
C LEU A 60 -5.15 -2.96 1.14
N ASP A 61 -5.86 -1.87 0.80
CA ASP A 61 -5.33 -0.71 0.05
C ASP A 61 -4.42 -1.13 -1.11
N ASP A 62 -4.81 -2.20 -1.81
CA ASP A 62 -4.04 -2.84 -2.88
C ASP A 62 -4.98 -3.47 -3.91
N ARG A 63 -4.42 -3.91 -5.06
CA ARG A 63 -5.17 -4.58 -6.13
C ARG A 63 -4.50 -5.88 -6.58
N PRO A 64 -4.50 -6.92 -5.74
CA PRO A 64 -3.90 -8.20 -6.09
C PRO A 64 -4.55 -8.79 -7.35
N PRO A 65 -3.77 -9.43 -8.25
CA PRO A 65 -4.32 -10.06 -9.46
C PRO A 65 -5.23 -11.26 -9.16
N LYS A 66 -5.08 -11.87 -7.98
CA LYS A 66 -5.91 -12.96 -7.47
C LYS A 66 -6.21 -12.73 -5.99
N MET A 67 -7.48 -12.82 -5.61
CA MET A 67 -7.91 -12.61 -4.21
C MET A 67 -7.70 -13.83 -3.31
N VAL A 68 -7.68 -15.03 -3.87
CA VAL A 68 -7.40 -16.26 -3.10
C VAL A 68 -5.95 -16.67 -3.31
N SER A 69 -5.11 -16.28 -2.35
CA SER A 69 -3.68 -16.57 -2.34
C SER A 69 -3.09 -16.43 -0.93
N ALA A 70 -1.91 -17.04 -0.75
CA ALA A 70 -1.04 -16.82 0.40
C ALA A 70 -0.72 -15.32 0.61
N THR A 71 -0.43 -14.59 -0.47
CA THR A 71 -0.09 -13.16 -0.40
C THR A 71 -1.22 -12.33 0.17
N VAL A 72 -2.47 -12.55 -0.26
CA VAL A 72 -3.63 -11.82 0.24
C VAL A 72 -3.93 -12.22 1.69
N ALA A 73 -3.76 -13.49 2.06
CA ALA A 73 -3.88 -13.91 3.46
C ALA A 73 -2.87 -13.16 4.36
N ARG A 74 -1.60 -13.02 3.93
CA ARG A 74 -0.58 -12.24 4.65
C ARG A 74 -0.92 -10.75 4.74
N GLN A 75 -1.43 -10.14 3.68
CA GLN A 75 -1.87 -8.73 3.71
C GLN A 75 -3.05 -8.54 4.67
N MET A 76 -4.05 -9.43 4.66
CA MET A 76 -5.15 -9.40 5.61
C MET A 76 -4.67 -9.60 7.05
N ALA A 77 -3.72 -10.51 7.28
CA ALA A 77 -3.13 -10.74 8.58
C ALA A 77 -2.35 -9.51 9.08
N GLN A 78 -1.59 -8.85 8.22
CA GLN A 78 -0.92 -7.59 8.53
C GLN A 78 -1.92 -6.49 8.90
N HIS A 79 -2.98 -6.32 8.11
CA HIS A 79 -4.05 -5.35 8.39
C HIS A 79 -4.73 -5.65 9.74
N ALA A 80 -5.07 -6.92 10.00
CA ALA A 80 -5.64 -7.36 11.25
C ALA A 80 -4.70 -7.05 12.44
N TYR A 81 -3.39 -7.29 12.28
CA TYR A 81 -2.41 -7.02 13.32
C TYR A 81 -2.30 -5.53 13.63
N HIS A 82 -2.27 -4.67 12.60
CA HIS A 82 -2.28 -3.22 12.77
C HIS A 82 -3.52 -2.76 13.55
N ARG A 83 -4.70 -3.33 13.26
CA ARG A 83 -5.92 -3.05 14.01
C ARG A 83 -5.84 -3.54 15.46
N ALA A 84 -5.27 -4.72 15.71
CA ALA A 84 -5.07 -5.24 17.06
C ALA A 84 -4.20 -4.30 17.91
N VAL A 85 -3.10 -3.79 17.32
CA VAL A 85 -2.20 -2.80 17.95
C VAL A 85 -2.94 -1.50 18.22
N GLU A 86 -3.72 -1.00 17.26
CA GLU A 86 -4.52 0.23 17.44
C GLU A 86 -5.56 0.09 18.55
N TYR A 87 -6.32 -1.00 18.60
CA TYR A 87 -7.29 -1.26 19.67
C TYR A 87 -6.64 -1.42 21.04
N SER A 88 -5.34 -1.73 21.07
CA SER A 88 -4.52 -1.79 22.28
C SER A 88 -3.77 -0.48 22.57
N ASN A 89 -4.15 0.63 21.94
CA ASN A 89 -3.52 1.95 22.08
C ASN A 89 -2.02 1.96 21.75
N GLY A 90 -1.57 1.06 20.87
CA GLY A 90 -0.15 0.91 20.51
C GLY A 90 0.66 0.04 21.47
N ASP A 91 0.06 -0.49 22.55
CA ASP A 91 0.72 -1.38 23.48
C ASP A 91 0.71 -2.83 22.97
N ASP A 92 1.84 -3.24 22.41
CA ASP A 92 2.07 -4.59 21.90
C ASP A 92 3.06 -5.35 22.80
N ASP A 93 2.48 -6.04 23.78
CA ASP A 93 3.17 -6.90 24.75
C ASP A 93 3.56 -8.28 24.18
N GLY A 94 3.44 -8.46 22.86
CA GLY A 94 3.72 -9.73 22.17
C GLY A 94 2.58 -10.74 22.22
N THR A 95 1.41 -10.38 22.75
CA THR A 95 0.19 -11.22 22.72
C THR A 95 -0.73 -10.92 21.54
N LEU A 96 -0.49 -9.83 20.82
CA LEU A 96 -1.31 -9.37 19.70
C LEU A 96 -1.01 -10.16 18.43
N VAL A 97 -2.06 -10.65 17.78
CA VAL A 97 -1.98 -11.35 16.49
C VAL A 97 -3.06 -10.88 15.53
N GLY A 98 -2.68 -10.60 14.29
CA GLY A 98 -3.62 -10.46 13.19
C GLY A 98 -3.74 -11.76 12.42
N ILE A 99 -4.95 -12.24 12.20
CA ILE A 99 -5.20 -13.45 11.39
C ILE A 99 -5.96 -13.06 10.13
N GLY A 100 -5.44 -13.45 8.98
CA GLY A 100 -6.05 -13.27 7.67
C GLY A 100 -6.24 -14.61 6.98
N SER A 101 -7.42 -14.86 6.43
CA SER A 101 -7.70 -16.06 5.64
C SER A 101 -8.35 -15.74 4.31
N THR A 102 -7.93 -16.46 3.28
CA THR A 102 -8.59 -16.47 1.97
C THR A 102 -8.83 -17.90 1.51
N SER A 103 -9.98 -18.16 0.91
CA SER A 103 -10.27 -19.49 0.37
C SER A 103 -11.18 -19.46 -0.85
N ALA A 104 -11.00 -20.48 -1.69
CA ALA A 104 -11.91 -20.84 -2.76
C ALA A 104 -12.46 -22.24 -2.45
N VAL A 105 -13.76 -22.33 -2.22
CA VAL A 105 -14.50 -23.58 -1.97
C VAL A 105 -15.56 -23.77 -3.04
N GLN A 106 -16.05 -24.98 -3.23
CA GLN A 106 -17.09 -25.38 -4.17
C GLN A 106 -18.18 -24.32 -4.33
N THR A 107 -18.50 -24.04 -5.60
CA THR A 107 -19.46 -23.02 -6.02
C THR A 107 -20.21 -23.54 -7.25
N ASP A 108 -21.36 -22.95 -7.49
CA ASP A 108 -22.19 -23.08 -8.70
C ASP A 108 -21.57 -22.50 -9.99
N ARG A 109 -20.48 -21.73 -9.89
CA ARG A 109 -19.76 -21.13 -11.03
C ARG A 109 -18.65 -22.04 -11.55
N ILE A 110 -18.45 -22.06 -12.87
CA ILE A 110 -17.31 -22.74 -13.50
C ILE A 110 -16.01 -22.00 -13.11
N ARG A 111 -15.03 -22.73 -12.56
CA ARG A 111 -13.69 -22.22 -12.25
C ARG A 111 -12.62 -23.17 -12.79
N HIS A 112 -11.53 -22.62 -13.30
CA HIS A 112 -10.36 -23.39 -13.74
C HIS A 112 -9.35 -23.67 -12.61
N GLY A 113 -9.47 -22.97 -11.47
CA GLY A 113 -8.58 -23.14 -10.32
C GLY A 113 -9.06 -24.20 -9.35
N LYS A 114 -8.10 -24.86 -8.68
CA LYS A 114 -8.40 -25.79 -7.57
C LYS A 114 -8.98 -25.06 -6.37
N ASP A 115 -9.84 -25.75 -5.64
CA ASP A 115 -10.30 -25.30 -4.33
C ASP A 115 -9.12 -25.35 -3.34
N CYS A 116 -8.95 -24.29 -2.57
CA CYS A 116 -7.80 -24.11 -1.69
C CYS A 116 -8.09 -23.09 -0.60
N ALA A 117 -7.32 -23.17 0.48
CA ALA A 117 -7.38 -22.22 1.58
C ALA A 117 -5.98 -21.78 2.00
N PHE A 118 -5.88 -20.51 2.38
CA PHE A 118 -4.69 -19.89 2.93
C PHE A 118 -5.06 -19.20 4.23
N VAL A 119 -4.24 -19.37 5.27
CA VAL A 119 -4.37 -18.69 6.56
C VAL A 119 -2.99 -18.13 6.91
N ALA A 120 -2.91 -16.87 7.29
CA ALA A 120 -1.71 -16.27 7.83
C ALA A 120 -2.00 -15.67 9.19
N ALA A 121 -1.07 -15.85 10.13
CA ALA A 121 -1.05 -15.23 11.44
C ALA A 121 0.17 -14.32 11.55
N TRP A 122 -0.06 -13.04 11.75
CA TRP A 122 0.94 -11.99 11.82
C TRP A 122 1.08 -11.53 13.27
N SER A 123 2.30 -11.57 13.81
CA SER A 123 2.63 -11.03 15.12
C SER A 123 3.80 -10.05 15.02
N GLN A 124 4.24 -9.50 16.15
CA GLN A 124 5.34 -8.55 16.22
C GLN A 124 6.65 -9.05 15.57
N ARG A 125 6.93 -10.35 15.65
CA ARG A 125 8.23 -10.92 15.27
C ARG A 125 8.19 -11.89 14.10
N GLN A 126 7.02 -12.41 13.76
CA GLN A 126 6.93 -13.44 12.74
C GLN A 126 5.58 -13.46 12.05
N VAL A 127 5.57 -14.11 10.90
CA VAL A 127 4.37 -14.47 10.16
C VAL A 127 4.37 -15.98 9.96
N VAL A 128 3.33 -16.65 10.43
CA VAL A 128 3.11 -18.08 10.18
C VAL A 128 2.00 -18.20 9.14
N GLU A 129 2.24 -19.01 8.12
CA GLU A 129 1.32 -19.25 7.02
C GLU A 129 0.98 -20.73 6.93
N PHE A 130 -0.29 -21.01 6.64
CA PHE A 130 -0.79 -22.32 6.30
C PHE A 130 -1.45 -22.27 4.92
N ALA A 131 -1.20 -23.30 4.11
CA ALA A 131 -1.84 -23.50 2.82
C ALA A 131 -2.36 -24.93 2.72
N MET A 132 -3.57 -25.09 2.20
CA MET A 132 -4.23 -26.38 2.05
C MET A 132 -4.97 -26.45 0.72
N GLU A 133 -4.75 -27.51 -0.04
CA GLU A 133 -5.61 -27.87 -1.17
C GLU A 133 -6.85 -28.56 -0.62
N LEU A 134 -8.04 -28.12 -1.07
CA LEU A 134 -9.31 -28.69 -0.65
C LEU A 134 -9.73 -29.73 -1.69
N PRO A 135 -9.93 -31.00 -1.31
CA PRO A 135 -10.32 -32.02 -2.27
C PRO A 135 -11.67 -31.71 -2.91
N GLY A 136 -11.75 -31.88 -4.24
CA GLY A 136 -12.96 -31.60 -5.01
C GLY A 136 -14.13 -32.56 -4.75
N HIS A 137 -13.86 -33.72 -4.13
CA HIS A 137 -14.91 -34.70 -3.77
C HIS A 137 -15.67 -34.33 -2.50
N LEU A 138 -15.12 -33.43 -1.67
CA LEU A 138 -15.79 -32.94 -0.46
C LEU A 138 -16.91 -31.99 -0.84
N ALA A 139 -18.07 -32.12 -0.20
CA ALA A 139 -19.14 -31.15 -0.33
C ALA A 139 -18.70 -29.78 0.21
N ARG A 140 -19.33 -28.71 -0.26
CA ARG A 140 -19.06 -27.33 0.20
C ARG A 140 -19.05 -27.19 1.73
N ALA A 141 -19.96 -27.87 2.43
CA ALA A 141 -20.02 -27.83 3.90
C ALA A 141 -18.81 -28.49 4.56
N GLU A 142 -18.30 -29.59 3.99
CA GLU A 142 -17.09 -30.27 4.46
C GLU A 142 -15.84 -29.43 4.14
N GLN A 143 -15.81 -28.75 2.99
CA GLN A 143 -14.74 -27.80 2.69
C GLN A 143 -14.74 -26.59 3.65
N GLU A 144 -15.91 -26.02 3.98
CA GLU A 144 -16.05 -24.97 5.01
C GLU A 144 -15.45 -25.43 6.34
N GLU A 145 -15.76 -26.67 6.74
CA GLU A 145 -15.25 -27.27 7.96
C GLU A 145 -13.71 -27.41 7.93
N GLN A 146 -13.13 -27.90 6.84
CA GLN A 146 -11.66 -27.99 6.71
C GLN A 146 -11.00 -26.62 6.88
N VAL A 147 -11.57 -25.56 6.30
CA VAL A 147 -11.02 -24.19 6.47
C VAL A 147 -11.19 -23.69 7.91
N THR A 148 -12.30 -23.99 8.57
CA THR A 148 -12.49 -23.67 9.98
C THR A 148 -11.48 -24.39 10.88
N LEU A 149 -11.19 -25.67 10.63
CA LEU A 149 -10.14 -26.40 11.34
C LEU A 149 -8.75 -25.78 11.10
N LEU A 150 -8.49 -25.30 9.89
CA LEU A 150 -7.22 -24.63 9.56
C LEU A 150 -7.05 -23.32 10.34
N LEU A 151 -8.13 -22.55 10.46
CA LEU A 151 -8.17 -21.33 11.29
C LEU A 151 -7.96 -21.65 12.78
N PHE A 152 -8.58 -22.72 13.29
CA PHE A 152 -8.32 -23.18 14.66
C PHE A 152 -6.89 -23.68 14.87
N LYS A 153 -6.27 -24.35 13.89
CA LYS A 153 -4.85 -24.71 13.95
C LYS A 153 -3.96 -23.48 14.10
N ALA A 154 -4.23 -22.43 13.32
CA ALA A 154 -3.49 -21.17 13.43
C ALA A 154 -3.70 -20.49 14.79
N LEU A 155 -4.95 -20.41 15.26
CA LEU A 155 -5.29 -19.86 16.58
C LEU A 155 -4.62 -20.63 17.71
N ALA A 156 -4.64 -21.97 17.65
CA ALA A 156 -4.01 -22.84 18.64
C ALA A 156 -2.51 -22.60 18.73
N GLU A 157 -1.83 -22.47 17.58
CA GLU A 157 -0.40 -22.19 17.55
C GLU A 157 -0.08 -20.82 18.16
N CYS A 158 -0.88 -19.80 17.85
CA CYS A 158 -0.74 -18.47 18.45
C CYS A 158 -1.02 -18.48 19.96
N ALA A 159 -2.01 -19.24 20.41
CA ALA A 159 -2.39 -19.41 21.81
C ALA A 159 -1.47 -20.36 22.59
N LYS A 160 -0.58 -21.10 21.90
CA LYS A 160 0.24 -22.20 22.45
C LYS A 160 -0.60 -23.29 23.10
N VAL A 161 -1.75 -23.59 22.49
CA VAL A 161 -2.68 -24.65 22.90
C VAL A 161 -2.47 -25.86 22.00
N PRO A 162 -2.43 -27.10 22.53
CA PRO A 162 -2.35 -28.30 21.71
C PRO A 162 -3.52 -28.42 20.72
N PHE A 163 -3.25 -28.82 19.49
CA PHE A 163 -4.26 -29.03 18.45
C PHE A 163 -3.93 -30.27 17.62
N GLU A 164 -4.51 -31.39 18.02
CA GLU A 164 -4.29 -32.72 17.43
C GLU A 164 -5.58 -33.17 16.72
N ILE A 165 -5.85 -32.55 15.56
CA ILE A 165 -6.96 -32.93 14.69
C ILE A 165 -6.41 -33.28 13.32
N SER A 166 -6.86 -34.39 12.75
CA SER A 166 -6.49 -34.81 11.41
C SER A 166 -7.24 -34.00 10.34
N PHE A 167 -6.49 -33.54 9.34
CA PHE A 167 -7.04 -32.91 8.14
C PHE A 167 -7.23 -33.96 7.04
N VAL A 168 -8.15 -33.71 6.11
CA VAL A 168 -8.27 -34.55 4.90
C VAL A 168 -7.02 -34.41 4.03
N VAL A 169 -6.43 -33.21 4.01
CA VAL A 169 -5.13 -32.91 3.41
C VAL A 169 -4.32 -32.12 4.42
N GLU A 170 -3.15 -32.63 4.81
CA GLU A 170 -2.34 -31.96 5.82
C GLU A 170 -1.86 -30.59 5.31
N PRO A 171 -2.11 -29.49 6.05
CA PRO A 171 -1.77 -28.16 5.58
C PRO A 171 -0.26 -27.95 5.57
N LYS A 172 0.26 -27.36 4.49
CA LYS A 172 1.65 -26.91 4.42
C LYS A 172 1.82 -25.70 5.34
N ARG A 173 2.75 -25.79 6.29
CA ARG A 173 3.11 -24.70 7.22
C ARG A 173 4.42 -24.04 6.80
N LEU A 174 4.44 -22.71 6.75
CA LEU A 174 5.63 -21.88 6.53
C LEU A 174 5.73 -20.82 7.64
N SER A 175 6.94 -20.45 8.03
CA SER A 175 7.18 -19.47 9.09
C SER A 175 8.27 -18.50 8.65
N TYR A 176 8.02 -17.21 8.85
CA TYR A 176 8.90 -16.13 8.42
C TYR A 176 9.19 -15.21 9.60
N ILE A 177 10.46 -14.90 9.84
CA ILE A 177 10.86 -13.91 10.83
C ILE A 177 10.78 -12.53 10.19
N LEU A 178 10.18 -11.57 10.89
CA LEU A 178 10.13 -10.18 10.45
C LEU A 178 11.49 -9.51 10.71
N PRO A 179 12.00 -8.70 9.77
CA PRO A 179 13.23 -7.95 9.98
C PRO A 179 13.01 -6.83 11.02
N ASP A 180 14.01 -6.57 11.87
CA ASP A 180 13.97 -5.52 12.89
C ASP A 180 13.63 -4.13 12.34
N SER A 181 14.06 -3.85 11.10
CA SER A 181 13.82 -2.58 10.44
C SER A 181 13.86 -2.76 8.92
N PRO A 182 12.70 -2.88 8.24
CA PRO A 182 12.65 -2.92 6.76
C PRO A 182 13.31 -1.70 6.10
N LEU A 183 13.26 -0.54 6.77
CA LEU A 183 13.96 0.67 6.33
C LEU A 183 15.48 0.51 6.36
N ARG A 184 16.04 -0.25 7.30
CA ARG A 184 17.47 -0.54 7.36
C ARG A 184 17.91 -1.39 6.17
N SER A 185 17.15 -2.42 5.79
CA SER A 185 17.42 -3.21 4.59
C SER A 185 17.43 -2.34 3.32
N LEU A 186 16.56 -1.32 3.24
CA LEU A 186 16.59 -0.35 2.12
C LEU A 186 17.85 0.53 2.15
N LEU A 187 18.25 1.02 3.32
CA LEU A 187 19.45 1.82 3.49
C LEU A 187 20.72 1.02 3.12
N GLN A 188 20.76 -0.25 3.48
CA GLN A 188 21.83 -1.21 3.13
C GLN A 188 21.82 -1.64 1.66
N GLY A 189 20.77 -1.29 0.91
CA GLY A 189 20.66 -1.62 -0.52
C GLY A 189 20.17 -3.03 -0.82
N GLU A 190 19.71 -3.77 0.20
CA GLU A 190 19.13 -5.11 0.05
C GLU A 190 17.80 -5.07 -0.72
N ILE A 191 17.06 -3.96 -0.61
CA ILE A 191 15.82 -3.72 -1.33
C ILE A 191 15.84 -2.36 -2.03
N LYS A 192 15.19 -2.29 -3.20
CA LYS A 192 15.17 -1.09 -4.05
C LYS A 192 14.23 0.00 -3.52
N PHE A 193 13.06 -0.42 -3.04
CA PHE A 193 12.04 0.46 -2.50
C PHE A 193 11.07 -0.31 -1.59
N LEU A 194 10.31 0.44 -0.81
CA LEU A 194 9.16 -0.04 -0.07
C LEU A 194 8.05 1.03 -0.07
N VAL A 195 6.82 0.63 0.21
CA VAL A 195 5.67 1.53 0.31
C VAL A 195 4.92 1.26 1.60
N PHE A 196 4.62 2.31 2.34
CA PHE A 196 3.62 2.28 3.39
C PHE A 196 2.27 2.70 2.80
N ASN A 197 1.27 1.85 2.95
CA ASN A 197 -0.10 2.11 2.48
C ASN A 197 -0.84 3.11 3.40
N THR A 198 -2.12 3.39 3.14
CA THR A 198 -2.91 4.34 3.95
C THR A 198 -3.11 3.89 5.41
N TYR A 199 -2.96 2.60 5.70
CA TYR A 199 -3.05 2.02 7.04
C TYR A 199 -1.69 1.88 7.73
N GLY A 200 -0.62 2.38 7.08
CA GLY A 200 0.75 2.26 7.58
C GLY A 200 1.36 0.88 7.45
N GLU A 201 0.73 -0.03 6.70
CA GLU A 201 1.26 -1.36 6.43
C GLU A 201 2.30 -1.31 5.33
N LEU A 202 3.29 -2.21 5.43
CA LEU A 202 4.38 -2.27 4.49
C LEU A 202 4.06 -3.14 3.26
N ARG A 203 4.43 -2.64 2.08
CA ARG A 203 4.53 -3.37 0.82
C ARG A 203 5.98 -3.35 0.35
N ALA A 204 6.55 -4.53 0.13
CA ALA A 204 7.93 -4.72 -0.30
C ALA A 204 8.08 -6.08 -0.99
N ASP A 205 8.98 -6.17 -1.97
CA ASP A 205 9.17 -7.36 -2.81
C ASP A 205 10.05 -8.43 -2.14
N PHE A 206 9.68 -8.84 -0.92
CA PHE A 206 10.29 -9.95 -0.20
C PHE A 206 9.35 -10.49 0.88
N VAL A 207 9.45 -11.78 1.19
CA VAL A 207 8.58 -12.48 2.14
C VAL A 207 8.98 -12.13 3.59
N PRO A 208 8.03 -11.93 4.53
CA PRO A 208 6.58 -12.14 4.41
C PRO A 208 5.79 -10.97 3.81
N TYR A 209 6.43 -9.85 3.53
CA TYR A 209 5.79 -8.74 2.84
C TYR A 209 5.40 -9.12 1.41
N VAL A 210 4.58 -8.27 0.81
CA VAL A 210 4.05 -8.46 -0.54
C VAL A 210 4.38 -7.22 -1.35
N ALA A 211 4.81 -7.45 -2.60
CA ALA A 211 5.06 -6.38 -3.55
C ALA A 211 3.81 -5.50 -3.74
N GLU A 212 4.04 -4.22 -3.96
CA GLU A 212 2.97 -3.26 -4.25
C GLU A 212 2.35 -3.56 -5.63
N THR A 213 1.06 -3.91 -5.68
CA THR A 213 0.39 -4.26 -6.95
C THR A 213 -0.60 -3.20 -7.43
N SER A 214 -0.89 -2.19 -6.60
CA SER A 214 -1.88 -1.16 -6.88
C SER A 214 -1.73 -0.44 -8.22
N PHE A 215 -0.51 -0.41 -8.75
CA PHE A 215 -0.16 0.37 -9.93
C PHE A 215 -0.06 -0.47 -11.20
N ALA A 216 -0.15 -1.80 -11.11
CA ALA A 216 0.04 -2.74 -12.24
C ALA A 216 -1.11 -2.73 -13.27
N VAL A 217 -1.85 -1.62 -13.41
CA VAL A 217 -2.89 -1.46 -14.42
C VAL A 217 -2.24 -1.11 -15.75
N LYS A 218 -2.49 -1.94 -16.77
CA LYS A 218 -2.04 -1.72 -18.15
C LYS A 218 -2.38 -0.30 -18.65
N THR A 219 -1.47 0.17 -19.48
CA THR A 219 -1.14 1.55 -19.88
C THR A 219 -2.24 2.41 -20.46
N GLU A 220 -3.35 1.87 -20.97
CA GLU A 220 -4.16 2.64 -21.91
C GLU A 220 -5.04 3.74 -21.31
N ASN A 221 -5.21 3.86 -19.98
CA ASN A 221 -5.94 5.00 -19.38
C ASN A 221 -5.68 5.20 -17.86
N SER A 222 -4.50 4.84 -17.35
CA SER A 222 -4.22 4.86 -15.90
C SER A 222 -3.74 6.21 -15.35
N TRP A 223 -4.48 7.30 -15.63
CA TRP A 223 -4.32 8.58 -14.92
C TRP A 223 -4.82 8.51 -13.46
N LYS A 224 -4.42 7.46 -12.73
CA LYS A 224 -5.00 7.05 -11.44
C LYS A 224 -3.98 7.07 -10.31
N ALA A 225 -2.69 7.23 -10.60
CA ALA A 225 -1.64 7.25 -9.60
C ALA A 225 -0.66 8.41 -9.84
N LEU A 226 -0.34 9.12 -8.75
CA LEU A 226 0.67 10.16 -8.71
C LEU A 226 1.72 9.81 -7.66
N LEU A 227 2.98 10.05 -7.99
CA LEU A 227 4.11 10.00 -7.08
C LEU A 227 4.53 11.44 -6.76
N PHE A 228 4.63 11.78 -5.47
CA PHE A 228 5.04 13.11 -5.03
C PHE A 228 6.41 13.06 -4.36
N PRO A 229 7.52 13.21 -5.13
CA PRO A 229 8.87 13.23 -4.59
C PRO A 229 9.13 14.50 -3.78
N GLY A 230 9.75 14.34 -2.61
CA GLY A 230 10.11 15.47 -1.77
C GLY A 230 10.99 15.08 -0.58
N SER A 231 11.65 16.07 0.02
CA SER A 231 12.44 15.82 1.24
C SER A 231 11.58 15.81 2.51
N PHE A 232 10.46 16.53 2.51
CA PHE A 232 9.48 16.60 3.61
C PHE A 232 10.10 16.82 5.00
N ARG A 233 10.97 17.85 5.10
CA ARG A 233 11.68 18.28 6.32
C ARG A 233 11.27 19.70 6.77
N PRO A 234 10.12 19.89 7.43
CA PRO A 234 9.02 18.93 7.64
C PRO A 234 8.00 18.94 6.48
N LEU A 235 7.10 17.95 6.47
CA LEU A 235 5.83 18.00 5.76
C LEU A 235 5.00 19.18 6.31
N HIS A 236 4.34 19.92 5.44
CA HIS A 236 3.54 21.09 5.83
C HIS A 236 2.36 21.31 4.88
N TRP A 237 1.49 22.25 5.21
CA TRP A 237 0.23 22.48 4.50
C TRP A 237 0.42 22.73 2.99
N GLY A 238 1.44 23.50 2.60
CA GLY A 238 1.76 23.70 1.18
C GLY A 238 2.03 22.43 0.39
N HIS A 239 2.65 21.40 1.00
CA HIS A 239 2.77 20.09 0.35
C HIS A 239 1.40 19.40 0.21
N THR A 240 0.59 19.39 1.27
CA THR A 240 -0.71 18.73 1.22
C THR A 240 -1.67 19.42 0.24
N GLU A 241 -1.59 20.75 0.12
CA GLU A 241 -2.36 21.50 -0.87
C GLU A 241 -1.87 21.25 -2.29
N LEU A 242 -0.55 21.14 -2.51
CA LEU A 242 -0.01 20.76 -3.81
C LEU A 242 -0.49 19.38 -4.25
N ALA A 243 -0.48 18.40 -3.33
CA ALA A 243 -1.03 17.07 -3.61
C ALA A 243 -2.52 17.13 -3.99
N ARG A 244 -3.34 17.91 -3.27
CA ARG A 244 -4.76 18.10 -3.60
C ARG A 244 -4.97 18.81 -4.93
N ALA A 245 -4.17 19.84 -5.22
CA ALA A 245 -4.24 20.57 -6.49
C ALA A 245 -3.87 19.69 -7.68
N ALA A 246 -2.87 18.83 -7.53
CA ALA A 246 -2.52 17.85 -8.56
C ALA A 246 -3.68 16.87 -8.82
N VAL A 247 -4.34 16.37 -7.78
CA VAL A 247 -5.54 15.51 -7.92
C VAL A 247 -6.66 16.24 -8.68
N ARG A 248 -6.92 17.52 -8.37
CA ARG A 248 -7.92 18.34 -9.09
C ARG A 248 -7.55 18.56 -10.57
N ALA A 249 -6.27 18.83 -10.84
CA ALA A 249 -5.77 19.00 -12.21
C ALA A 249 -5.98 17.71 -13.03
N MET A 250 -5.68 16.56 -12.45
CA MET A 250 -5.91 15.25 -13.08
C MET A 250 -7.40 14.94 -13.31
N ALA A 251 -8.27 15.28 -12.37
CA ALA A 251 -9.72 15.09 -12.51
C ALA A 251 -10.31 15.95 -13.66
N THR A 252 -9.87 17.22 -13.76
CA THR A 252 -10.28 18.14 -14.83
C THR A 252 -9.86 17.62 -16.20
N MET A 253 -8.65 17.06 -16.29
CA MET A 253 -8.09 16.46 -17.50
C MET A 253 -8.90 15.23 -17.94
N LYS A 254 -9.28 14.32 -17.03
CA LYS A 254 -10.17 13.18 -17.36
C LYS A 254 -11.54 13.62 -17.86
N GLY A 255 -12.15 14.65 -17.26
CA GLY A 255 -13.45 15.18 -17.70
C GLY A 255 -13.45 15.61 -19.17
N LYS A 256 -12.35 16.24 -19.62
CA LYS A 256 -12.15 16.64 -21.02
C LYS A 256 -11.99 15.44 -21.99
N LEU A 257 -11.44 14.31 -21.53
CA LEU A 257 -11.34 13.08 -22.32
C LEU A 257 -12.67 12.33 -22.41
N ASN A 258 -13.38 12.18 -21.28
CA ASN A 258 -14.65 11.46 -21.24
C ASN A 258 -15.76 12.16 -22.02
N SER A 259 -15.72 13.50 -22.16
CA SER A 259 -16.66 14.22 -23.03
C SER A 259 -16.51 13.89 -24.53
N LYS A 260 -15.52 13.08 -24.93
CA LYS A 260 -15.29 12.66 -26.33
C LYS A 260 -15.54 11.16 -26.59
N SER A 261 -15.98 10.38 -25.61
CA SER A 261 -16.22 8.93 -25.78
C SER A 261 -17.66 8.55 -25.44
N THR A 262 -18.44 8.25 -26.47
CA THR A 262 -19.74 7.57 -26.37
C THR A 262 -19.51 6.09 -26.65
N ASP A 263 -19.30 5.26 -25.61
CA ASP A 263 -19.42 3.81 -25.82
C ASP A 263 -19.87 3.02 -24.59
N ILE A 264 -20.62 1.97 -24.90
CA ILE A 264 -21.62 1.31 -24.05
C ILE A 264 -21.04 0.21 -23.15
N SER A 265 -21.58 0.18 -21.93
CA SER A 265 -21.58 -0.84 -20.87
C SER A 265 -20.85 -2.18 -21.09
N SER A 266 -19.92 -2.47 -20.18
CA SER A 266 -19.67 -3.83 -19.67
C SER A 266 -19.98 -3.85 -18.17
N PRO A 267 -20.40 -5.00 -17.59
CA PRO A 267 -20.88 -5.06 -16.21
C PRO A 267 -19.72 -4.88 -15.24
N SER A 268 -19.50 -3.65 -14.81
CA SER A 268 -18.52 -3.33 -13.78
C SER A 268 -19.11 -3.76 -12.44
N TRP A 269 -18.52 -4.81 -11.85
CA TRP A 269 -18.55 -4.96 -10.39
C TRP A 269 -18.26 -3.59 -9.77
N ASN A 270 -19.03 -3.17 -8.76
CA ASN A 270 -18.82 -1.94 -7.99
C ASN A 270 -17.41 -1.94 -7.37
N VAL A 271 -16.38 -1.69 -8.17
CA VAL A 271 -15.06 -1.29 -7.70
C VAL A 271 -15.29 0.12 -7.15
N PRO A 272 -14.90 0.41 -5.89
CA PRO A 272 -14.94 1.78 -5.37
C PRO A 272 -14.37 2.72 -6.41
N ASP A 273 -15.10 3.79 -6.68
CA ASP A 273 -14.92 4.65 -7.84
C ASP A 273 -13.43 4.79 -8.22
N ALA A 274 -13.07 4.15 -9.33
CA ALA A 274 -11.72 4.18 -9.88
C ALA A 274 -11.36 5.58 -10.43
N SER A 275 -12.21 6.60 -10.21
CA SER A 275 -11.94 8.02 -10.47
C SER A 275 -10.86 8.59 -9.57
N ASN A 276 -10.74 8.12 -8.31
CA ASN A 276 -9.86 8.75 -7.34
C ASN A 276 -8.39 8.57 -7.71
N VAL A 277 -7.75 9.70 -8.03
CA VAL A 277 -6.31 9.79 -8.26
C VAL A 277 -5.61 9.56 -6.93
N ARG A 278 -4.90 8.46 -6.82
CA ARG A 278 -4.13 8.11 -5.62
C ARG A 278 -2.80 8.85 -5.62
N VAL A 279 -2.49 9.53 -4.52
CA VAL A 279 -1.17 10.15 -4.32
C VAL A 279 -0.35 9.30 -3.37
N THR A 280 0.87 8.97 -3.78
CA THR A 280 1.91 8.37 -2.93
C THR A 280 3.03 9.39 -2.78
N TYR A 281 3.30 9.86 -1.56
CA TYR A 281 4.47 10.68 -1.30
C TYR A 281 5.74 9.85 -1.44
N GLU A 282 6.87 10.45 -1.81
CA GLU A 282 8.11 9.72 -1.99
C GLU A 282 9.29 10.38 -1.29
N ILE A 283 9.97 9.62 -0.44
CA ILE A 283 11.24 9.98 0.17
C ILE A 283 12.35 9.18 -0.52
N ALA A 284 13.16 9.86 -1.33
CA ALA A 284 14.41 9.30 -1.82
C ALA A 284 15.46 9.32 -0.69
N VAL A 285 16.05 8.16 -0.36
CA VAL A 285 17.15 8.09 0.63
C VAL A 285 18.44 8.69 0.09
N ASP A 286 18.64 8.61 -1.21
CA ASP A 286 19.74 9.28 -1.91
C ASP A 286 19.12 10.34 -2.82
N ASN A 287 19.25 11.60 -2.42
CA ASN A 287 18.71 12.72 -3.18
C ASN A 287 19.86 13.47 -3.86
N ALA A 288 19.81 13.57 -5.19
CA ALA A 288 20.85 14.22 -6.01
C ALA A 288 21.23 15.63 -5.52
N ASP A 289 20.25 16.42 -5.04
CA ASP A 289 20.46 17.80 -4.61
C ASP A 289 20.63 17.93 -3.08
N LYS A 290 20.17 16.94 -2.30
CA LYS A 290 20.00 17.07 -0.82
C LYS A 290 20.81 16.08 0.02
N GLY A 291 21.58 15.20 -0.62
CA GLY A 291 22.45 14.22 0.05
C GLY A 291 21.72 12.94 0.48
N ILE A 292 22.45 12.11 1.23
CA ILE A 292 22.03 10.76 1.65
C ILE A 292 21.41 10.80 3.06
N ILE A 293 20.31 10.10 3.26
CA ILE A 293 19.76 9.74 4.57
C ILE A 293 20.41 8.43 4.99
N ASP A 294 21.19 8.44 6.05
CA ASP A 294 21.92 7.26 6.57
C ASP A 294 21.32 6.72 7.88
N SER A 295 20.39 7.45 8.50
CA SER A 295 19.73 7.08 9.75
C SER A 295 18.33 6.53 9.53
N ASP A 296 18.08 5.27 9.92
CA ASP A 296 16.73 4.69 9.92
C ASP A 296 15.81 5.41 10.93
N VAL A 297 16.36 5.95 12.02
CA VAL A 297 15.61 6.78 12.99
C VAL A 297 15.09 8.07 12.34
N GLU A 298 15.93 8.77 11.57
CA GLU A 298 15.47 9.98 10.87
C GLU A 298 14.43 9.63 9.80
N LEU A 299 14.65 8.56 9.06
CA LEU A 299 13.74 8.10 8.02
C LEU A 299 12.38 7.69 8.59
N LYS A 300 12.36 6.97 9.71
CA LYS A 300 11.14 6.64 10.49
C LYS A 300 10.38 7.90 10.89
N LYS A 301 11.06 8.91 11.43
CA LYS A 301 10.44 10.21 11.77
C LYS A 301 9.79 10.87 10.55
N ARG A 302 10.43 10.79 9.38
CA ARG A 302 9.86 11.37 8.15
C ARG A 302 8.64 10.60 7.67
N VAL A 303 8.72 9.27 7.62
CA VAL A 303 7.61 8.38 7.26
C VAL A 303 6.42 8.62 8.18
N GLN A 304 6.64 8.76 9.49
CA GLN A 304 5.58 8.94 10.48
C GLN A 304 4.69 10.17 10.21
N GLN A 305 5.23 11.24 9.61
CA GLN A 305 4.44 12.42 9.24
C GLN A 305 3.30 12.09 8.27
N PHE A 306 3.47 11.06 7.42
CA PHE A 306 2.47 10.59 6.48
C PHE A 306 1.51 9.59 7.12
N LEU A 307 2.04 8.66 7.91
CA LEU A 307 1.22 7.62 8.55
C LEU A 307 0.18 8.23 9.49
N GLN A 308 0.55 9.24 10.27
CA GLN A 308 -0.37 9.98 11.14
C GLN A 308 -1.50 10.71 10.40
N ARG A 309 -1.36 10.89 9.08
CA ARG A 309 -2.35 11.54 8.21
C ARG A 309 -3.12 10.54 7.35
N GLY A 310 -2.88 9.23 7.52
CA GLY A 310 -3.43 8.19 6.64
C GLY A 310 -2.94 8.31 5.20
N ALA A 311 -1.75 8.88 4.99
CA ALA A 311 -1.19 9.12 3.66
C ALA A 311 -0.17 8.04 3.28
N ARG A 312 -0.19 7.63 2.00
CA ARG A 312 0.77 6.69 1.44
C ARG A 312 2.15 7.32 1.29
N VAL A 313 3.19 6.58 1.63
CA VAL A 313 4.57 7.03 1.43
C VAL A 313 5.46 5.90 0.93
N ALA A 314 6.10 6.14 -0.21
CA ALA A 314 7.17 5.34 -0.74
C ALA A 314 8.51 5.81 -0.17
N VAL A 315 9.39 4.86 0.12
CA VAL A 315 10.80 5.13 0.38
C VAL A 315 11.60 4.41 -0.68
N THR A 316 12.48 5.13 -1.37
CA THR A 316 13.18 4.61 -2.55
C THR A 316 14.65 4.99 -2.54
N ARG A 317 15.45 4.27 -3.33
CA ARG A 317 16.82 4.66 -3.69
C ARG A 317 16.92 5.41 -5.02
N ALA A 318 15.79 5.73 -5.67
CA ALA A 318 15.77 6.35 -6.98
C ALA A 318 16.13 7.84 -6.90
N ARG A 319 17.26 8.20 -7.48
CA ARG A 319 17.78 9.57 -7.59
C ARG A 319 17.14 10.31 -8.76
N LEU A 320 17.03 9.64 -9.90
CA LEU A 320 16.57 10.21 -11.18
C LEU A 320 15.10 9.89 -11.45
N PHE A 321 14.44 10.73 -12.25
CA PHE A 321 13.05 10.47 -12.66
C PHE A 321 12.90 9.25 -13.57
N THR A 322 13.94 8.87 -14.33
CA THR A 322 14.00 7.61 -15.08
C THR A 322 13.94 6.40 -14.16
N GLU A 323 14.69 6.42 -13.06
CA GLU A 323 14.66 5.37 -12.04
C GLU A 323 13.30 5.33 -11.32
N LYS A 324 12.71 6.50 -11.02
CA LYS A 324 11.37 6.59 -10.43
C LYS A 324 10.31 6.01 -11.37
N ALA A 325 10.40 6.26 -12.68
CA ALA A 325 9.48 5.70 -13.68
C ALA A 325 9.62 4.18 -13.80
N LEU A 326 10.82 3.63 -13.63
CA LEU A 326 11.03 2.19 -13.60
C LEU A 326 10.41 1.52 -12.35
N LEU A 327 10.51 2.18 -11.19
CA LEU A 327 9.92 1.66 -9.94
C LEU A 327 8.39 1.86 -9.87
N PHE A 328 7.88 2.92 -10.48
CA PHE A 328 6.48 3.33 -10.45
C PHE A 328 5.93 3.53 -11.86
N PRO A 329 5.83 2.46 -12.68
CA PRO A 329 5.30 2.57 -14.03
C PRO A 329 3.88 3.14 -14.03
N GLY A 330 3.54 3.93 -15.05
CA GLY A 330 2.24 4.58 -15.22
C GLY A 330 1.96 5.77 -14.30
N HIS A 331 2.91 6.21 -13.45
CA HIS A 331 2.68 7.31 -12.52
C HIS A 331 2.95 8.69 -13.12
N GLY A 332 2.13 9.65 -12.71
CA GLY A 332 2.47 11.07 -12.83
C GLY A 332 3.36 11.53 -11.69
N PHE A 333 4.35 12.37 -11.96
CA PHE A 333 5.23 12.96 -10.95
C PHE A 333 4.79 14.37 -10.60
N ILE A 334 4.46 14.61 -9.33
CA ILE A 334 4.14 15.95 -8.83
C ILE A 334 5.44 16.70 -8.59
N VAL A 335 5.65 17.80 -9.31
CA VAL A 335 6.87 18.62 -9.21
C VAL A 335 6.54 20.11 -9.21
N GLY A 336 7.41 20.92 -8.60
CA GLY A 336 7.37 22.38 -8.77
C GLY A 336 8.15 22.82 -10.01
N ILE A 337 7.87 24.04 -10.48
CA ILE A 337 8.51 24.63 -11.67
C ILE A 337 10.04 24.65 -11.57
N ASP A 338 10.60 24.91 -10.38
CA ASP A 338 12.05 24.86 -10.14
C ASP A 338 12.65 23.49 -10.48
N THR A 339 11.95 22.42 -10.10
CA THR A 339 12.39 21.04 -10.40
C THR A 339 12.19 20.72 -11.87
N MET A 340 11.11 21.19 -12.50
CA MET A 340 10.89 21.03 -13.94
C MET A 340 11.98 21.71 -14.77
N LYS A 341 12.39 22.94 -14.39
CA LYS A 341 13.54 23.64 -14.97
C LYS A 341 14.81 22.76 -14.91
N ARG A 342 15.08 22.07 -13.79
CA ARG A 342 16.21 21.14 -13.67
C ARG A 342 16.06 19.89 -14.54
N ILE A 343 14.87 19.31 -14.62
CA ILE A 343 14.60 18.12 -15.45
C ILE A 343 14.83 18.41 -16.94
N LEU A 344 14.48 19.61 -17.41
CA LEU A 344 14.62 19.98 -18.82
C LEU A 344 15.97 20.64 -19.15
N ASP A 345 16.86 20.80 -18.19
CA ASP A 345 18.16 21.43 -18.37
C ASP A 345 19.23 20.39 -18.79
N PRO A 346 19.79 20.48 -20.02
CA PRO A 346 20.78 19.53 -20.52
C PRO A 346 22.02 19.36 -19.63
N LYS A 347 22.35 20.31 -18.75
CA LYS A 347 23.51 20.19 -17.84
C LYS A 347 23.41 18.99 -16.89
N TYR A 348 22.20 18.49 -16.63
CA TYR A 348 21.99 17.26 -15.84
C TYR A 348 22.11 15.98 -16.67
N TYR A 349 22.43 16.09 -17.95
CA TYR A 349 22.52 15.00 -18.93
C TYR A 349 23.80 15.15 -19.77
N ASP A 350 24.93 15.35 -19.11
CA ASP A 350 26.26 15.55 -19.74
C ASP A 350 26.28 16.67 -20.80
N ASN A 351 25.49 17.72 -20.58
CA ASN A 351 25.27 18.85 -21.51
C ASN A 351 24.70 18.42 -22.88
N SER A 352 24.03 17.28 -22.97
CA SER A 352 23.44 16.76 -24.20
C SER A 352 21.91 16.90 -24.21
N ARG A 353 21.39 17.76 -25.10
CA ARG A 353 19.94 17.87 -25.36
C ARG A 353 19.35 16.53 -25.79
N GLU A 354 20.08 15.75 -26.58
CA GLU A 354 19.62 14.43 -27.02
C GLU A 354 19.52 13.44 -25.86
N ALA A 355 20.47 13.44 -24.93
CA ALA A 355 20.42 12.57 -23.75
C ALA A 355 19.24 12.94 -22.84
N MET A 356 18.98 14.24 -22.65
CA MET A 356 17.80 14.74 -21.94
C MET A 356 16.51 14.24 -22.62
N LEU A 357 16.38 14.40 -23.93
CA LEU A 357 15.21 13.91 -24.67
C LEU A 357 15.04 12.38 -24.60
N ARG A 358 16.14 11.61 -24.68
CA ARG A 358 16.09 10.14 -24.49
C ARG A 358 15.59 9.76 -23.10
N ALA A 359 16.02 10.49 -22.06
CA ALA A 359 15.52 10.26 -20.70
C ALA A 359 14.02 10.55 -20.57
N MET A 360 13.55 11.64 -21.19
CA MET A 360 12.13 11.98 -21.23
C MET A 360 11.30 10.95 -22.01
N GLN A 361 11.82 10.48 -23.14
CA GLN A 361 11.19 9.43 -23.94
C GLN A 361 11.11 8.11 -23.14
N PHE A 362 12.16 7.72 -22.44
CA PHE A 362 12.13 6.55 -21.57
C PHE A 362 11.05 6.67 -20.48
N ILE A 363 10.94 7.83 -19.82
CA ILE A 363 9.88 8.07 -18.82
C ILE A 363 8.50 7.91 -19.46
N ARG A 364 8.30 8.42 -20.68
CA ARG A 364 7.05 8.26 -21.44
C ARG A 364 6.72 6.81 -21.74
N GLU A 365 7.70 6.02 -22.15
CA GLU A 365 7.54 4.59 -22.46
C GLU A 365 7.16 3.77 -21.23
N GLN A 366 7.60 4.19 -20.03
CA GLN A 366 7.11 3.64 -18.76
C GLN A 366 5.70 4.14 -18.37
N GLY A 367 5.03 4.95 -19.21
CA GLY A 367 3.74 5.57 -18.94
C GLY A 367 3.80 6.77 -18.00
N GLY A 368 5.00 7.32 -17.76
CA GLY A 368 5.22 8.45 -16.87
C GLY A 368 4.85 9.80 -17.49
N TYR A 369 4.45 10.74 -16.64
CA TYR A 369 4.13 12.12 -17.00
C TYR A 369 4.39 13.06 -15.81
N PHE A 370 4.29 14.38 -15.98
CA PHE A 370 4.57 15.35 -14.93
C PHE A 370 3.38 16.25 -14.67
N VAL A 371 3.05 16.44 -13.39
CA VAL A 371 2.06 17.42 -12.92
C VAL A 371 2.81 18.55 -12.25
N VAL A 372 2.79 19.72 -12.87
CA VAL A 372 3.74 20.81 -12.59
C VAL A 372 3.03 21.98 -11.93
N ALA A 373 3.44 22.32 -10.71
CA ALA A 373 3.00 23.54 -10.05
C ALA A 373 3.92 24.71 -10.35
N GLY A 374 3.31 25.86 -10.66
CA GLY A 374 3.99 27.14 -10.65
C GLY A 374 4.35 27.61 -9.24
N ARG A 375 5.10 28.70 -9.18
CA ARG A 375 5.54 29.32 -7.92
C ARG A 375 5.65 30.84 -8.09
N ALA A 376 5.40 31.57 -7.01
CA ALA A 376 5.76 32.98 -6.87
C ALA A 376 7.27 33.12 -6.58
N SER A 377 8.00 33.75 -7.50
CA SER A 377 9.43 34.02 -7.41
C SER A 377 9.67 35.52 -7.20
N GLY A 378 10.39 35.92 -6.14
CA GLY A 378 10.82 37.32 -5.97
C GLY A 378 10.32 38.09 -4.72
N GLY A 379 9.66 37.44 -3.76
CA GLY A 379 9.28 38.09 -2.50
C GLY A 379 8.14 39.10 -2.67
N LYS A 380 8.40 40.40 -2.43
CA LYS A 380 7.35 41.45 -2.48
C LYS A 380 6.85 41.75 -3.90
N ASP A 381 7.73 41.66 -4.91
CA ASP A 381 7.40 41.84 -6.34
C ASP A 381 7.37 40.47 -7.04
N ALA A 382 6.69 39.49 -6.42
CA ALA A 382 6.77 38.12 -6.89
C ALA A 382 6.13 37.95 -8.29
N VAL A 383 6.95 37.54 -9.25
CA VAL A 383 6.50 37.11 -10.57
C VAL A 383 6.06 35.66 -10.47
N TRP A 384 4.89 35.36 -11.04
CA TRP A 384 4.41 33.98 -11.13
C TRP A 384 5.15 33.27 -12.25
N GLU A 385 5.86 32.18 -11.90
CA GLU A 385 6.51 31.31 -12.87
C GLU A 385 5.78 29.97 -12.97
N ASP A 386 5.48 29.54 -14.19
CA ASP A 386 4.92 28.23 -14.50
C ASP A 386 5.48 27.69 -15.83
N LEU A 387 4.84 26.66 -16.40
CA LEU A 387 5.27 26.07 -17.67
C LEU A 387 5.30 27.06 -18.84
N THR A 388 4.52 28.13 -18.81
CA THR A 388 4.54 29.19 -19.84
C THR A 388 5.78 30.08 -19.72
N SER A 389 6.48 30.03 -18.60
CA SER A 389 7.67 30.84 -18.30
C SER A 389 8.98 30.16 -18.69
N ILE A 390 8.95 28.96 -19.28
CA ILE A 390 10.14 28.18 -19.67
C ILE A 390 10.01 27.66 -21.10
N GLU A 391 11.14 27.45 -21.76
CA GLU A 391 11.16 26.76 -23.06
C GLU A 391 10.96 25.26 -22.86
N VAL A 392 9.84 24.73 -23.36
CA VAL A 392 9.53 23.30 -23.31
C VAL A 392 9.76 22.68 -24.69
N PRO A 393 10.62 21.65 -24.81
CA PRO A 393 10.75 20.90 -26.05
C PRO A 393 9.39 20.32 -26.51
N ALA A 394 9.05 20.49 -27.78
CA ALA A 394 7.78 20.00 -28.35
C ALA A 394 7.59 18.49 -28.15
N GLU A 395 8.69 17.73 -28.14
CA GLU A 395 8.70 16.29 -27.91
C GLU A 395 8.22 15.93 -26.49
N VAL A 396 8.29 16.85 -25.53
CA VAL A 396 7.99 16.64 -24.10
C VAL A 396 6.63 17.22 -23.70
N GLU A 397 6.13 18.24 -24.41
CA GLU A 397 4.94 19.02 -24.05
C GLU A 397 3.73 18.17 -23.65
N SER A 398 3.44 17.11 -24.41
CA SER A 398 2.28 16.23 -24.15
C SER A 398 2.36 15.42 -22.85
N MET A 399 3.51 15.37 -22.17
CA MET A 399 3.67 14.74 -20.85
C MET A 399 3.51 15.72 -19.70
N LEU A 400 3.37 17.02 -19.96
CA LEU A 400 3.34 18.04 -18.92
C LEU A 400 1.90 18.51 -18.67
N ILE A 401 1.50 18.49 -17.41
CA ILE A 401 0.17 18.89 -16.95
C ILE A 401 0.36 20.07 -16.00
N SER A 402 -0.04 21.26 -16.41
CA SER A 402 0.06 22.45 -15.56
C SER A 402 -1.01 22.46 -14.47
N ILE A 403 -0.61 22.74 -13.23
CA ILE A 403 -1.52 23.15 -12.16
C ILE A 403 -1.70 24.67 -12.28
N ARG A 404 -2.94 25.11 -12.49
CA ARG A 404 -3.25 26.53 -12.65
C ARG A 404 -3.02 27.29 -11.34
N LYS A 405 -2.66 28.58 -11.47
CA LYS A 405 -2.48 29.49 -10.33
C LYS A 405 -3.73 29.57 -9.44
N GLU A 406 -4.93 29.61 -10.02
CA GLU A 406 -6.19 29.58 -9.25
C GLU A 406 -6.41 28.28 -8.46
N ASP A 407 -5.81 27.16 -8.89
CA ASP A 407 -5.94 25.87 -8.21
C ASP A 407 -4.89 25.67 -7.11
N PHE A 408 -3.77 26.41 -7.16
CA PHE A 408 -2.67 26.36 -6.21
C PHE A 408 -1.82 27.64 -6.22
N CYS A 409 -1.84 28.40 -5.12
CA CYS A 409 -0.94 29.52 -4.86
C CYS A 409 -0.58 29.53 -3.37
N VAL A 410 0.64 29.11 -3.03
CA VAL A 410 1.08 28.92 -1.64
C VAL A 410 2.50 29.43 -1.43
N ASP A 411 2.67 30.39 -0.51
CA ASP A 411 3.95 31.06 -0.22
C ASP A 411 4.71 30.49 0.99
N VAL A 412 4.47 29.23 1.37
CA VAL A 412 5.11 28.59 2.55
C VAL A 412 6.14 27.55 2.12
N SER A 413 7.36 27.66 2.65
CA SER A 413 8.46 26.71 2.41
C SER A 413 8.93 26.01 3.69
N SER A 414 9.45 24.78 3.55
CA SER A 414 10.08 24.06 4.67
C SER A 414 11.25 24.82 5.28
N THR A 415 12.01 25.61 4.50
CA THR A 415 13.15 26.38 5.00
C THR A 415 12.72 27.45 5.99
N MET A 416 11.69 28.22 5.64
CA MET A 416 11.11 29.24 6.52
C MET A 416 10.60 28.64 7.85
N LEU A 417 9.98 27.45 7.80
CA LEU A 417 9.51 26.76 9.01
C LEU A 417 10.67 26.27 9.88
N ARG A 418 11.78 25.80 9.29
CA ARG A 418 12.98 25.42 10.04
C ARG A 418 13.63 26.63 10.73
N GLU A 419 13.71 27.76 10.05
CA GLU A 419 14.24 29.01 10.63
C GLU A 419 13.38 29.51 11.79
N ARG A 420 12.05 29.53 11.62
CA ARG A 420 11.13 29.89 12.71
C ARG A 420 11.29 28.99 13.93
N SER A 421 11.42 27.67 13.74
CA SER A 421 11.62 26.74 14.85
C SER A 421 12.94 26.95 15.60
N LYS A 422 13.98 27.48 14.93
CA LYS A 422 15.26 27.81 15.56
C LYS A 422 15.22 29.13 16.33
N SER A 423 14.35 30.07 15.95
CA SER A 423 14.21 31.36 16.64
C SER A 423 13.30 31.32 17.87
N THR A 424 12.51 30.25 18.04
CA THR A 424 11.62 30.04 19.20
C THR A 424 12.22 29.15 20.29
N CYS A 425 13.47 28.70 20.13
CA CYS A 425 14.30 28.13 21.19
C CYS A 425 15.40 29.14 21.51
#